data_AF-A0AA40SXV6-F1
#
_entry.id   AF-A0AA40SXV6-F1
#
_cell.length_a   1.000
_cell.length_b   1.000
_cell.length_c   1.000
_cell.angle_alpha   90.00
_cell.angle_beta   90.00
_cell.angle_gamma   90.00
#
_symmetry.space_group_name_H-M   'P 1'
#
loop_
_entity.id
_entity.type
_entity.pdbx_description
1 polymer ?
#
loop_
_entity_poly.entity_id
_entity_poly.type
_entity_poly.pdbx_seq_one_letter_code
_entity_poly.pdbx_strand_id
1 'polypeptide(L)'
;MEGGNMTSNQISLLELIEIFAEYRNNIIINIKHLQEHYQRTSIKRVKGVRDKNGELIQPWLRTENIDNAEYVRMGEFEFNRNTATINMLVKRKVKLAKIEDQTPIFEVAGLLVNDLDTFNNYTIVSDGKINVKSLKVKISSKNLFELLKQKGVIDTEEFDFCIEYTIKLDNLPLVPFDRHYSNIDGLFNELAEIKVLSSIISAHLKGESDVFIPAQLDELKNHYVSNSIYINFPTTNEYTDITEALANGTLDSRVSYKIDIGSQDILNLSKLHYANKFLNKMYRLYDQETGEIFTKSSFYIAFNENFALRHKLLSSRIKLAKVDEFMKRIFDEFLGLEKNGIITDILVKVGAESLAQLLQDKYTDKQFSKQEMIAALTMANTKLEQYTKQIYRDKICPLVFYIGSTGLLPDEMAVKAMNAEELAAKYPNLQFSRDEKKGTFFVVGDSIISVYAKTEYYSKKIAVSVEA
;
A
#
# COMPACT_ATOMS: atom_id res chain seq x y z
N MET A 1 18.74 -0.66 37.54
CA MET A 1 19.29 -1.86 38.21
C MET A 1 19.30 -2.97 37.19
N GLU A 2 20.43 -3.66 37.11
CA GLU A 2 20.80 -4.75 36.19
C GLU A 2 20.66 -4.43 34.70
N GLY A 3 21.58 -3.58 34.22
CA GLY A 3 21.93 -3.52 32.81
C GLY A 3 22.71 -4.78 32.44
N GLY A 4 22.00 -5.76 31.87
CA GLY A 4 22.64 -6.87 31.19
C GLY A 4 23.38 -6.34 29.96
N ASN A 5 24.70 -6.53 29.92
CA ASN A 5 25.48 -6.44 28.69
C ASN A 5 24.93 -7.46 27.69
N MET A 6 23.95 -7.08 26.88
CA MET A 6 23.58 -7.83 25.68
C MET A 6 24.73 -7.66 24.68
N THR A 7 25.37 -8.78 24.34
CA THR A 7 26.46 -8.87 23.38
C THR A 7 26.10 -8.18 22.06
N SER A 8 26.89 -7.18 21.66
CA SER A 8 26.71 -6.33 20.48
C SER A 8 26.92 -7.03 19.13
N ASN A 9 26.70 -8.34 19.03
CA ASN A 9 27.05 -9.16 17.87
C ASN A 9 25.88 -10.00 17.31
N GLN A 10 24.69 -9.89 17.89
CA GLN A 10 23.50 -10.58 17.40
C GLN A 10 22.80 -9.73 16.34
N ILE A 11 22.62 -10.28 15.14
CA ILE A 11 21.93 -9.61 14.03
C ILE A 11 20.48 -9.27 14.41
N SER A 12 20.00 -8.11 14.00
CA SER A 12 18.58 -7.74 14.12
C SER A 12 17.73 -8.43 13.04
N LEU A 13 16.42 -8.57 13.28
CA LEU A 13 15.49 -9.10 12.29
C LEU A 13 15.46 -8.23 11.02
N LEU A 14 15.61 -6.92 11.17
CA LEU A 14 15.66 -5.98 10.05
C LEU A 14 16.87 -6.24 9.15
N GLU A 15 18.07 -6.39 9.72
CA GLU A 15 19.28 -6.75 8.96
C GLU A 15 19.14 -8.13 8.31
N LEU A 16 18.54 -9.11 9.01
CA LEU A 16 18.29 -10.43 8.44
C LEU A 16 17.33 -10.38 7.23
N ILE A 17 16.31 -9.53 7.29
CA ILE A 17 15.38 -9.31 6.18
C ILE A 17 16.08 -8.62 5.00
N GLU A 18 16.99 -7.68 5.25
CA GLU A 18 17.82 -7.06 4.22
C GLU A 18 18.68 -8.12 3.50
N ILE A 19 19.29 -9.06 4.24
CA ILE A 19 20.01 -10.21 3.66
C ILE A 19 19.07 -11.11 2.84
N PHE A 20 17.86 -11.42 3.34
CA PHE A 20 16.91 -12.22 2.57
C PHE A 20 16.45 -11.54 1.29
N ALA A 21 16.29 -10.22 1.30
CA ALA A 21 15.92 -9.45 0.12
C ALA A 21 17.03 -9.48 -0.94
N GLU A 22 18.29 -9.31 -0.53
CA GLU A 22 19.47 -9.36 -1.41
C GLU A 22 19.64 -10.75 -2.04
N TYR A 23 19.57 -11.81 -1.23
CA TYR A 23 19.80 -13.19 -1.67
C TYR A 23 18.53 -13.97 -2.00
N ARG A 24 17.40 -13.29 -2.27
CA ARG A 24 16.08 -13.94 -2.44
C ARG A 24 16.06 -15.08 -3.45
N ASN A 25 16.84 -14.96 -4.53
CA ASN A 25 16.88 -15.96 -5.61
C ASN A 25 17.65 -17.23 -5.20
N ASN A 26 18.38 -17.19 -4.07
CA ASN A 26 19.14 -18.30 -3.52
C ASN A 26 18.45 -18.99 -2.35
N ILE A 27 17.21 -18.60 -2.03
CA ILE A 27 16.44 -19.12 -0.91
C ILE A 27 15.08 -19.59 -1.40
N ILE A 28 14.72 -20.81 -1.04
CA ILE A 28 13.34 -21.32 -1.17
C ILE A 28 12.81 -21.66 0.21
N ILE A 29 11.53 -21.35 0.46
CA ILE A 29 10.87 -21.52 1.75
C ILE A 29 9.88 -22.68 1.70
N ASN A 30 9.78 -23.43 2.80
CA ASN A 30 8.75 -24.44 2.97
C ASN A 30 7.39 -23.76 3.23
N ILE A 31 6.49 -23.78 2.25
CA ILE A 31 5.22 -23.05 2.33
C ILE A 31 4.24 -23.67 3.32
N LYS A 32 4.27 -25.00 3.49
CA LYS A 32 3.41 -25.71 4.45
C LYS A 32 3.79 -25.31 5.88
N HIS A 33 5.07 -25.38 6.20
CA HIS A 33 5.57 -24.96 7.51
C HIS A 33 5.21 -23.50 7.82
N LEU A 34 5.40 -22.58 6.86
CA LEU A 34 5.01 -21.19 7.03
C LEU A 34 3.50 -21.07 7.32
N GLN A 35 2.66 -21.76 6.56
CA GLN A 35 1.20 -21.71 6.73
C GLN A 35 0.75 -22.30 8.07
N GLU A 36 1.38 -23.37 8.55
CA GLU A 36 1.09 -24.01 9.84
C GLU A 36 1.41 -23.07 11.01
N HIS A 37 2.57 -22.41 10.96
CA HIS A 37 3.08 -21.54 12.04
C HIS A 37 2.66 -20.07 11.93
N TYR A 38 1.97 -19.69 10.85
CA TYR A 38 1.44 -18.36 10.64
C TYR A 38 0.09 -18.17 11.35
N GLN A 39 -0.04 -17.08 12.11
CA GLN A 39 -1.32 -16.59 12.62
C GLN A 39 -1.79 -15.39 11.77
N ARG A 40 -3.05 -15.40 11.35
CA ARG A 40 -3.61 -14.31 10.57
C ARG A 40 -3.76 -13.06 11.44
N THR A 41 -3.38 -11.90 10.90
CA THR A 41 -3.39 -10.61 11.61
C THR A 41 -4.51 -9.68 11.16
N SER A 42 -5.36 -10.12 10.23
CA SER A 42 -6.52 -9.42 9.70
C SER A 42 -7.76 -10.32 9.69
N ILE A 43 -8.95 -9.73 9.48
CA ILE A 43 -10.17 -10.50 9.20
C ILE A 43 -9.96 -11.31 7.92
N LYS A 44 -10.32 -12.60 7.96
CA LYS A 44 -10.29 -13.47 6.78
C LYS A 44 -11.30 -13.01 5.74
N ARG A 45 -10.82 -12.93 4.49
CA ARG A 45 -11.60 -12.57 3.31
C ARG A 45 -11.86 -13.84 2.51
N VAL A 46 -13.07 -13.97 1.98
CA VAL A 46 -13.49 -15.07 1.10
C VAL A 46 -13.80 -14.52 -0.30
N LYS A 47 -13.60 -15.34 -1.33
CA LYS A 47 -13.89 -14.95 -2.72
C LYS A 47 -15.40 -14.92 -2.94
N GLY A 48 -15.87 -13.85 -3.56
CA GLY A 48 -17.29 -13.61 -3.85
C GLY A 48 -17.82 -12.29 -3.29
N VAL A 49 -19.10 -12.06 -3.56
CA VAL A 49 -19.89 -10.94 -3.03
C VAL A 49 -21.08 -11.49 -2.26
N ARG A 50 -21.56 -10.77 -1.24
CA ARG A 50 -22.81 -11.15 -0.58
C ARG A 50 -23.98 -10.53 -1.30
N ASP A 51 -25.05 -11.30 -1.45
CA ASP A 51 -26.33 -10.80 -1.97
C ASP A 51 -27.09 -9.98 -0.91
N LYS A 52 -28.30 -9.54 -1.25
CA LYS A 52 -29.17 -8.79 -0.33
C LYS A 52 -29.60 -9.57 0.92
N ASN A 53 -29.54 -10.91 0.87
CA ASN A 53 -29.89 -11.81 1.98
C ASN A 53 -28.66 -12.19 2.81
N GLY A 54 -27.45 -11.78 2.40
CA GLY A 54 -26.19 -12.11 3.06
C GLY A 54 -25.54 -13.41 2.56
N GLU A 55 -26.11 -14.08 1.56
CA GLU A 55 -25.57 -15.31 0.97
C GLU A 55 -24.36 -15.00 0.07
N LEU A 56 -23.34 -15.88 0.12
CA LEU A 56 -22.11 -15.68 -0.64
C LEU A 56 -22.27 -16.15 -2.09
N ILE A 57 -22.30 -15.22 -3.03
CA ILE A 57 -22.19 -15.48 -4.46
C ILE A 57 -20.71 -15.61 -4.83
N GLN A 58 -20.30 -16.83 -5.16
CA GLN A 58 -18.93 -17.11 -5.58
C GLN A 58 -18.67 -16.68 -7.03
N PRO A 59 -17.44 -16.30 -7.39
CA PRO A 59 -17.07 -16.07 -8.79
C PRO A 59 -17.25 -17.35 -9.62
N TRP A 60 -17.58 -17.23 -10.90
CA TRP A 60 -17.70 -18.40 -11.79
C TRP A 60 -16.34 -19.07 -12.15
N LEU A 61 -15.22 -18.40 -11.81
CA LEU A 61 -13.86 -18.88 -11.98
C LEU A 61 -13.15 -19.10 -10.64
N ARG A 62 -12.19 -20.02 -10.63
CA ARG A 62 -11.23 -20.25 -9.53
C ARG A 62 -9.79 -20.28 -10.06
N THR A 63 -8.85 -20.24 -9.13
CA THR A 63 -7.42 -20.41 -9.39
C THR A 63 -6.95 -21.77 -8.92
N GLU A 64 -6.12 -22.42 -9.72
CA GLU A 64 -5.44 -23.67 -9.38
C GLU A 64 -3.93 -23.47 -9.51
N ASN A 65 -3.15 -23.95 -8.53
CA ASN A 65 -1.70 -23.91 -8.64
C ASN A 65 -1.26 -24.79 -9.82
N ILE A 66 -0.28 -24.31 -10.59
CA ILE A 66 0.30 -25.08 -11.69
C ILE A 66 1.16 -26.22 -11.14
N ASP A 67 1.83 -25.97 -10.02
CA ASP A 67 2.61 -26.96 -9.28
C ASP A 67 2.01 -27.27 -7.91
N ASN A 68 2.30 -28.48 -7.42
CA ASN A 68 2.07 -28.86 -6.02
C ASN A 68 3.38 -28.74 -5.21
N ALA A 69 4.25 -27.80 -5.59
CA ALA A 69 5.55 -27.66 -4.95
C ALA A 69 5.40 -27.24 -3.48
N GLU A 70 6.09 -27.96 -2.60
CA GLU A 70 6.17 -27.64 -1.18
C GLU A 70 7.09 -26.44 -0.91
N TYR A 71 8.08 -26.24 -1.77
CA TYR A 71 9.02 -25.15 -1.69
C TYR A 71 8.71 -24.11 -2.75
N VAL A 72 8.69 -22.84 -2.32
CA VAL A 72 8.49 -21.69 -3.20
C VAL A 72 9.65 -20.72 -3.02
N ARG A 73 9.90 -19.85 -4.01
CA ARG A 73 10.93 -18.81 -3.88
C ARG A 73 10.64 -17.92 -2.67
N MET A 74 11.70 -17.43 -2.02
CA MET A 74 11.58 -16.42 -0.97
C MET A 74 10.76 -15.23 -1.46
N GLY A 75 9.84 -14.78 -0.61
CA GLY A 75 8.95 -13.68 -0.94
C GLY A 75 9.66 -12.33 -0.91
N GLU A 76 8.96 -11.31 -1.40
CA GLU A 76 9.39 -9.92 -1.26
C GLU A 76 8.92 -9.37 0.09
N PHE A 77 9.80 -8.67 0.82
CA PHE A 77 9.45 -8.09 2.10
C PHE A 77 8.94 -6.65 1.92
N GLU A 78 7.76 -6.37 2.44
CA GLU A 78 7.13 -5.07 2.41
C GLU A 78 6.90 -4.55 3.83
N PHE A 79 7.44 -3.36 4.11
CA PHE A 79 7.21 -2.66 5.36
C PHE A 79 5.92 -1.85 5.26
N ASN A 80 5.09 -1.93 6.29
CA ASN A 80 3.91 -1.10 6.36
C ASN A 80 4.30 0.38 6.53
N ARG A 81 3.54 1.26 5.88
CA ARG A 81 3.80 2.70 5.86
C ARG A 81 3.44 3.43 7.15
N ASN A 82 2.62 2.82 8.01
CA ASN A 82 2.17 3.47 9.25
C ASN A 82 2.01 2.53 10.45
N THR A 83 2.52 1.30 10.38
CA THR A 83 2.63 0.40 11.53
C THR A 83 3.97 -0.32 11.53
N ALA A 84 4.42 -0.80 12.69
CA ALA A 84 5.57 -1.69 12.77
C ALA A 84 5.23 -3.12 12.30
N THR A 85 4.84 -3.24 11.03
CA THR A 85 4.42 -4.50 10.42
C THR A 85 5.31 -4.80 9.21
N ILE A 86 5.81 -6.03 9.12
CA ILE A 86 6.53 -6.53 7.96
C ILE A 86 5.75 -7.69 7.37
N ASN A 87 5.52 -7.58 6.08
CA ASN A 87 4.81 -8.53 5.25
C ASN A 87 5.80 -9.24 4.33
N MET A 88 5.61 -10.54 4.10
CA MET A 88 6.33 -11.31 3.09
C MET A 88 5.34 -11.72 2.00
N LEU A 89 5.53 -11.17 0.81
CA LEU A 89 4.73 -11.43 -0.38
C LEU A 89 5.27 -12.65 -1.13
N VAL A 90 4.60 -13.79 -0.99
CA VAL A 90 4.96 -15.03 -1.68
C VAL A 90 4.22 -15.10 -3.01
N LYS A 91 4.98 -15.20 -4.09
CA LYS A 91 4.49 -15.31 -5.47
C LYS A 91 4.38 -16.79 -5.87
N ARG A 92 3.23 -17.19 -6.43
CA ARG A 92 3.02 -18.51 -7.04
C ARG A 92 2.36 -18.41 -8.40
N LYS A 93 2.54 -19.45 -9.19
CA LYS A 93 1.94 -19.58 -10.52
C LYS A 93 0.63 -20.35 -10.47
N VAL A 94 -0.39 -19.80 -11.09
CA VAL A 94 -1.75 -20.36 -11.13
C VAL A 94 -2.33 -20.29 -12.53
N LYS A 95 -3.24 -21.23 -12.81
CA LYS A 95 -4.13 -21.20 -13.97
C LYS A 95 -5.57 -20.90 -13.52
N LEU A 96 -6.36 -20.36 -14.43
CA LEU A 96 -7.79 -20.18 -14.23
C LEU A 96 -8.56 -21.44 -14.64
N ALA A 97 -9.60 -21.78 -13.88
CA ALA A 97 -10.52 -22.85 -14.20
C ALA A 97 -11.95 -22.47 -13.82
N LYS A 98 -12.94 -22.98 -14.56
CA LYS A 98 -14.36 -22.84 -14.20
C LYS A 98 -14.67 -23.59 -12.92
N ILE A 99 -15.55 -23.05 -12.09
CA ILE A 99 -15.98 -23.75 -10.87
C ILE A 99 -16.88 -24.95 -11.18
N GLU A 100 -17.75 -24.82 -12.18
CA GLU A 100 -18.78 -25.81 -12.52
C GLU A 100 -18.20 -27.17 -12.94
N ASP A 101 -17.26 -27.16 -13.88
CA ASP A 101 -16.75 -28.35 -14.55
C ASP A 101 -15.22 -28.49 -14.46
N GLN A 102 -14.55 -27.57 -13.76
CA GLN A 102 -13.08 -27.52 -13.63
C GLN A 102 -12.34 -27.32 -14.97
N THR A 103 -13.05 -26.91 -16.02
CA THR A 103 -12.44 -26.68 -17.33
C THR A 103 -11.42 -25.53 -17.23
N PRO A 104 -10.15 -25.75 -17.62
CA PRO A 104 -9.13 -24.71 -17.60
C PRO A 104 -9.43 -23.61 -18.64
N ILE A 105 -9.11 -22.37 -18.29
CA ILE A 105 -9.11 -21.23 -19.20
C ILE A 105 -7.67 -20.96 -19.61
N PHE A 106 -7.38 -21.05 -20.90
CA PHE A 106 -6.04 -20.84 -21.45
C PHE A 106 -5.87 -19.44 -22.01
N GLU A 107 -6.93 -18.82 -22.51
CA GLU A 107 -6.90 -17.55 -23.20
C GLU A 107 -8.07 -16.65 -22.74
N VAL A 108 -7.80 -15.37 -22.57
CA VAL A 108 -8.78 -14.30 -22.34
C VAL A 108 -8.34 -13.08 -23.12
N ALA A 109 -9.24 -12.51 -23.93
CA ALA A 109 -8.98 -11.27 -24.68
C ALA A 109 -7.73 -11.30 -25.59
N GLY A 110 -7.37 -12.47 -26.13
CA GLY A 110 -6.15 -12.67 -26.91
C GLY A 110 -4.87 -12.89 -26.09
N LEU A 111 -4.97 -13.04 -24.77
CA LEU A 111 -3.84 -13.24 -23.87
C LEU A 111 -3.86 -14.62 -23.23
N LEU A 112 -2.70 -15.26 -23.16
CA LEU A 112 -2.54 -16.51 -22.42
C LEU A 112 -2.65 -16.26 -20.90
N VAL A 113 -3.55 -16.98 -20.25
CA VAL A 113 -3.85 -16.88 -18.80
C VAL A 113 -3.60 -18.20 -18.05
N ASN A 114 -2.80 -19.06 -18.64
CA ASN A 114 -2.42 -20.37 -18.08
C ASN A 114 -1.26 -20.31 -17.09
N ASP A 115 -0.55 -19.17 -16.98
CA ASP A 115 0.58 -18.95 -16.06
C ASP A 115 0.53 -17.59 -15.33
N LEU A 116 -0.63 -17.31 -14.72
CA LEU A 116 -0.86 -16.06 -13.98
C LEU A 116 -0.18 -16.08 -12.61
N ASP A 117 0.17 -14.90 -12.14
CA ASP A 117 0.73 -14.72 -10.81
C ASP A 117 -0.37 -14.60 -9.76
N THR A 118 -0.24 -15.36 -8.67
CA THR A 118 -0.96 -15.13 -7.43
C THR A 118 0.01 -14.74 -6.33
N PHE A 119 -0.45 -13.84 -5.46
CA PHE A 119 0.35 -13.30 -4.37
C PHE A 119 -0.33 -13.61 -3.04
N ASN A 120 0.39 -14.27 -2.15
CA ASN A 120 -0.06 -14.54 -0.78
C ASN A 120 0.80 -13.73 0.18
N ASN A 121 0.15 -12.87 0.96
CA ASN A 121 0.85 -12.05 1.94
C ASN A 121 0.85 -12.71 3.32
N TYR A 122 2.04 -12.89 3.88
CA TYR A 122 2.27 -13.43 5.22
C TYR A 122 2.89 -12.37 6.11
N THR A 123 2.17 -11.93 7.14
CA THR A 123 2.71 -11.02 8.15
C THR A 123 3.80 -11.72 8.98
N ILE A 124 5.05 -11.29 8.86
CA ILE A 124 6.19 -11.81 9.62
C ILE A 124 6.30 -11.10 10.97
N VAL A 125 6.15 -9.77 10.95
CA VAL A 125 6.07 -8.91 12.15
C VAL A 125 4.75 -8.16 12.12
N SER A 126 4.04 -8.14 13.23
CA SER A 126 2.73 -7.50 13.38
C SER A 126 2.74 -6.52 14.55
N ASP A 127 2.70 -5.21 14.27
CA ASP A 127 2.77 -4.13 15.27
C ASP A 127 3.89 -4.33 16.30
N GLY A 128 5.12 -4.49 15.82
CA GLY A 128 6.31 -4.62 16.68
C GLY A 128 6.42 -5.97 17.40
N LYS A 129 5.69 -7.01 16.94
CA LYS A 129 5.76 -8.36 17.50
C LYS A 129 5.95 -9.40 16.42
N ILE A 130 6.81 -10.37 16.69
CA ILE A 130 7.07 -11.49 15.78
C ILE A 130 5.81 -12.37 15.69
N ASN A 131 5.32 -12.55 14.46
CA ASN A 131 4.14 -13.37 14.16
C ASN A 131 4.52 -14.75 13.61
N VAL A 132 5.59 -14.82 12.82
CA VAL A 132 6.19 -16.08 12.35
C VAL A 132 7.50 -16.29 13.10
N LYS A 133 7.55 -17.30 13.97
CA LYS A 133 8.70 -17.53 14.86
C LYS A 133 9.91 -18.15 14.16
N SER A 134 9.69 -18.91 13.10
CA SER A 134 10.77 -19.55 12.36
C SER A 134 10.38 -19.77 10.91
N LEU A 135 11.40 -19.81 10.05
CA LEU A 135 11.28 -20.16 8.64
C LEU A 135 12.12 -21.40 8.36
N LYS A 136 11.51 -22.36 7.67
CA LYS A 136 12.21 -23.50 7.10
C LYS A 136 12.57 -23.20 5.67
N VAL A 137 13.86 -23.28 5.35
CA VAL A 137 14.40 -22.84 4.06
C VAL A 137 15.41 -23.84 3.50
N LYS A 138 15.58 -23.83 2.17
CA LYS A 138 16.78 -24.38 1.53
C LYS A 138 17.57 -23.26 0.90
N ILE A 139 18.89 -23.37 1.00
CA ILE A 139 19.85 -22.37 0.54
C ILE A 139 20.67 -22.98 -0.59
N SER A 140 20.71 -22.30 -1.74
CA SER A 140 21.50 -22.76 -2.90
C SER A 140 22.87 -22.10 -3.03
N SER A 141 23.15 -21.07 -2.22
CA SER A 141 24.39 -20.29 -2.27
C SER A 141 25.26 -20.54 -1.04
N LYS A 142 26.49 -21.03 -1.27
CA LYS A 142 27.49 -21.17 -0.21
C LYS A 142 27.83 -19.83 0.44
N ASN A 143 27.93 -18.76 -0.35
CA ASN A 143 28.23 -17.42 0.19
C ASN A 143 27.15 -16.94 1.17
N LEU A 144 25.87 -17.17 0.85
CA LEU A 144 24.77 -16.85 1.75
C LEU A 144 24.85 -17.72 3.02
N PHE A 145 25.11 -19.02 2.88
CA PHE A 145 25.25 -19.91 4.03
C PHE A 145 26.35 -19.43 4.99
N GLU A 146 27.55 -19.13 4.49
CA GLU A 146 28.66 -18.64 5.32
C GLU A 146 28.32 -17.30 5.98
N LEU A 147 27.61 -16.40 5.27
CA LEU A 147 27.16 -15.12 5.82
C LEU A 147 26.16 -15.33 6.98
N LEU A 148 25.15 -16.17 6.78
CA LEU A 148 24.16 -16.48 7.83
C LEU A 148 24.79 -17.19 9.02
N LYS A 149 25.76 -18.08 8.78
CA LYS A 149 26.54 -18.75 9.82
C LYS A 149 27.39 -17.75 10.61
N GLN A 150 28.11 -16.86 9.93
CA GLN A 150 28.91 -15.79 10.57
C GLN A 150 28.05 -14.88 11.46
N LYS A 151 26.80 -14.63 11.06
CA LYS A 151 25.83 -13.83 11.81
C LYS A 151 25.09 -14.62 12.90
N GLY A 152 25.42 -15.90 13.11
CA GLY A 152 24.80 -16.75 14.13
C GLY A 152 23.34 -17.12 13.86
N VAL A 153 22.92 -17.08 12.60
CA VAL A 153 21.54 -17.40 12.18
C VAL A 153 21.38 -18.90 11.90
N ILE A 154 22.47 -19.57 11.52
CA ILE A 154 22.54 -21.00 11.22
C ILE A 154 23.66 -21.62 12.07
N ASP A 155 23.32 -22.68 12.80
CA ASP A 155 24.22 -23.39 13.71
C ASP A 155 24.92 -24.61 13.07
N THR A 156 24.66 -24.90 11.79
CA THR A 156 25.21 -26.05 11.08
C THR A 156 26.66 -25.81 10.64
N GLU A 157 27.52 -26.82 10.77
CA GLU A 157 28.95 -26.70 10.42
C GLU A 157 29.20 -26.68 8.91
N GLU A 158 28.52 -27.54 8.15
CA GLU A 158 28.78 -27.71 6.72
C GLU A 158 27.61 -27.22 5.86
N PHE A 159 27.95 -26.66 4.69
CA PHE A 159 26.97 -26.28 3.68
C PHE A 159 26.49 -27.50 2.88
N ASP A 160 25.20 -27.76 2.93
CA ASP A 160 24.50 -28.73 2.07
C ASP A 160 23.23 -28.11 1.46
N PHE A 161 23.11 -28.13 0.13
CA PHE A 161 21.95 -27.57 -0.58
C PHE A 161 20.73 -28.50 -0.59
N CYS A 162 20.89 -29.77 -0.21
CA CYS A 162 19.82 -30.76 -0.16
C CYS A 162 18.99 -30.66 1.13
N ILE A 163 19.61 -30.23 2.23
CA ILE A 163 18.96 -30.17 3.55
C ILE A 163 18.09 -28.92 3.73
N GLU A 164 17.22 -29.00 4.73
CA GLU A 164 16.38 -27.90 5.18
C GLU A 164 17.01 -27.26 6.42
N TYR A 165 17.19 -25.94 6.38
CA TYR A 165 17.67 -25.14 7.49
C TYR A 165 16.49 -24.49 8.21
N THR A 166 16.56 -24.42 9.54
CA THR A 166 15.58 -23.69 10.36
C THR A 166 16.18 -22.38 10.79
N ILE A 167 15.64 -21.28 10.27
CA ILE A 167 15.99 -19.92 10.66
C ILE A 167 15.01 -19.51 11.77
N LYS A 168 15.54 -19.33 12.98
CA LYS A 168 14.78 -18.79 14.11
C LYS A 168 14.71 -17.28 14.00
N LEU A 169 13.49 -16.76 14.02
CA LEU A 169 13.22 -15.32 14.06
C LEU A 169 12.92 -14.90 15.50
N ASP A 170 12.42 -15.81 16.33
CA ASP A 170 12.13 -15.56 17.73
C ASP A 170 13.40 -15.15 18.50
N ASN A 171 13.25 -14.14 19.35
CA ASN A 171 14.31 -13.56 20.18
C ASN A 171 15.37 -12.71 19.42
N LEU A 172 15.20 -12.45 18.12
CA LEU A 172 15.99 -11.43 17.43
C LEU A 172 15.51 -10.02 17.84
N PRO A 173 16.40 -9.07 18.13
CA PRO A 173 16.04 -7.65 18.20
C PRO A 173 15.37 -7.23 16.88
N LEU A 174 14.25 -6.51 16.93
CA LEU A 174 13.53 -6.15 15.71
C LEU A 174 14.29 -5.13 14.86
N VAL A 175 15.00 -4.22 15.53
CA VAL A 175 15.76 -3.13 14.91
C VAL A 175 17.18 -3.10 15.47
N PRO A 176 18.18 -2.65 14.69
CA PRO A 176 19.51 -2.40 15.21
C PRO A 176 19.51 -1.17 16.13
N PHE A 177 20.45 -1.15 17.08
CA PHE A 177 20.53 -0.10 18.11
C PHE A 177 21.15 1.22 17.61
N ASP A 178 21.93 1.18 16.55
CA ASP A 178 22.78 2.26 16.03
C ASP A 178 22.35 2.75 14.64
N ARG A 179 21.08 2.54 14.25
CA ARG A 179 20.57 2.97 12.94
C ARG A 179 20.34 4.47 12.91
N HIS A 180 20.94 5.14 11.92
CA HIS A 180 20.61 6.52 11.57
C HIS A 180 19.33 6.60 10.74
N TYR A 181 18.50 7.62 11.02
CA TYR A 181 17.24 7.85 10.32
C TYR A 181 17.30 9.11 9.46
N SER A 182 16.66 9.06 8.28
CA SER A 182 16.63 10.21 7.37
C SER A 182 15.82 11.37 7.95
N ASN A 183 16.19 12.60 7.58
CA ASN A 183 15.35 13.76 7.84
C ASN A 183 14.00 13.61 7.09
N ILE A 184 12.92 13.94 7.80
CA ILE A 184 11.54 13.90 7.30
C ILE A 184 10.99 15.27 6.90
N ASP A 185 11.76 16.35 7.11
CA ASP A 185 11.35 17.71 6.75
C ASP A 185 10.97 17.83 5.26
N GLY A 186 9.87 18.52 4.99
CA GLY A 186 9.32 18.74 3.65
C GLY A 186 8.76 17.50 2.96
N LEU A 187 9.04 16.30 3.48
CA LEU A 187 8.70 15.02 2.85
C LEU A 187 7.19 14.81 2.75
N PHE A 188 6.44 15.29 3.74
CA PHE A 188 4.98 15.23 3.72
C PHE A 188 4.41 16.00 2.53
N ASN A 189 4.84 17.25 2.33
CA ASN A 189 4.31 18.10 1.26
C ASN A 189 4.58 17.47 -0.10
N GLU A 190 5.81 17.01 -0.33
CA GLU A 190 6.20 16.29 -1.56
C GLU A 190 5.29 15.06 -1.81
N LEU A 191 5.10 14.21 -0.79
CA LEU A 191 4.23 13.04 -0.91
C LEU A 191 2.76 13.41 -1.11
N ALA A 192 2.30 14.50 -0.49
CA ALA A 192 0.94 14.99 -0.62
C ALA A 192 0.69 15.51 -2.04
N GLU A 193 1.63 16.25 -2.63
CA GLU A 193 1.53 16.75 -3.99
C GLU A 193 1.48 15.59 -5.00
N ILE A 194 2.41 14.64 -4.88
CA ILE A 194 2.43 13.42 -5.71
C ILE A 194 1.13 12.65 -5.56
N LYS A 195 0.62 12.46 -4.34
CA LYS A 195 -0.62 11.72 -4.09
C LYS A 195 -1.83 12.41 -4.74
N VAL A 196 -1.90 13.74 -4.70
CA VAL A 196 -2.97 14.50 -5.37
C VAL A 196 -2.87 14.32 -6.89
N LEU A 197 -1.68 14.51 -7.46
CA LEU A 197 -1.44 14.36 -8.89
C LEU A 197 -1.74 12.93 -9.39
N SER A 198 -1.21 11.90 -8.71
CA SER A 198 -1.52 10.50 -9.01
C SER A 198 -3.02 10.21 -8.89
N SER A 199 -3.72 10.80 -7.90
CA SER A 199 -5.17 10.63 -7.80
C SER A 199 -5.92 11.28 -8.97
N ILE A 200 -5.45 12.41 -9.50
CA ILE A 200 -6.02 13.05 -10.69
C ILE A 200 -5.77 12.16 -11.90
N ILE A 201 -4.52 11.74 -12.13
CA ILE A 201 -4.14 10.89 -13.27
C ILE A 201 -4.90 9.56 -13.25
N SER A 202 -4.96 8.88 -12.10
CA SER A 202 -5.72 7.63 -11.92
C SER A 202 -7.21 7.80 -12.21
N ALA A 203 -7.78 8.98 -11.92
CA ALA A 203 -9.17 9.27 -12.22
C ALA A 203 -9.42 9.49 -13.73
N HIS A 204 -8.41 9.94 -14.48
CA HIS A 204 -8.44 10.04 -15.94
C HIS A 204 -8.30 8.67 -16.60
N LEU A 205 -7.37 7.85 -16.13
CA LEU A 205 -7.09 6.51 -16.68
C LEU A 205 -8.19 5.48 -16.40
N LYS A 206 -9.27 5.85 -15.69
CA LYS A 206 -10.31 4.91 -15.31
C LYS A 206 -11.07 4.42 -16.54
N GLY A 207 -10.86 3.15 -16.88
CA GLY A 207 -11.49 2.51 -18.05
C GLY A 207 -10.74 2.76 -19.36
N GLU A 208 -9.60 3.44 -19.30
CA GLU A 208 -8.72 3.70 -20.43
C GLU A 208 -7.48 2.79 -20.33
N SER A 209 -6.86 2.50 -21.47
CA SER A 209 -5.59 1.80 -21.54
C SER A 209 -4.83 2.23 -22.79
N ASP A 210 -3.52 2.34 -22.66
CA ASP A 210 -2.56 2.51 -23.75
C ASP A 210 -2.22 1.17 -24.46
N VAL A 211 -2.66 0.04 -23.89
CA VAL A 211 -2.34 -1.32 -24.38
C VAL A 211 -3.57 -2.02 -24.95
N PHE A 212 -4.71 -1.93 -24.27
CA PHE A 212 -5.91 -2.71 -24.59
C PHE A 212 -7.05 -1.84 -25.13
N ILE A 213 -7.78 -2.36 -26.10
CA ILE A 213 -9.02 -1.73 -26.57
C ILE A 213 -10.18 -1.98 -25.57
N PRO A 214 -11.26 -1.18 -25.59
CA PRO A 214 -12.38 -1.33 -24.66
C PRO A 214 -12.98 -2.74 -24.60
N ALA A 215 -13.15 -3.40 -25.76
CA ALA A 215 -13.66 -4.76 -25.82
C ALA A 215 -12.78 -5.77 -25.07
N GLN A 216 -11.45 -5.63 -25.15
CA GLN A 216 -10.51 -6.46 -24.40
C GLN A 216 -10.59 -6.17 -22.89
N LEU A 217 -10.71 -4.90 -22.50
CA LEU A 217 -10.85 -4.51 -21.09
C LEU A 217 -12.12 -5.10 -20.47
N ASP A 218 -13.24 -5.07 -21.19
CA ASP A 218 -14.50 -5.68 -20.75
C ASP A 218 -14.37 -7.19 -20.61
N GLU A 219 -13.73 -7.86 -21.57
CA GLU A 219 -13.50 -9.31 -21.51
C GLU A 219 -12.58 -9.71 -20.35
N LEU A 220 -11.45 -9.01 -20.15
CA LEU A 220 -10.56 -9.22 -19.01
C LEU A 220 -11.31 -9.07 -17.68
N LYS A 221 -12.11 -8.01 -17.54
CA LYS A 221 -12.92 -7.76 -16.35
C LYS A 221 -13.95 -8.86 -16.10
N ASN A 222 -14.60 -9.38 -17.14
CA ASN A 222 -15.56 -10.48 -17.05
C ASN A 222 -14.92 -11.79 -16.57
N HIS A 223 -13.60 -11.94 -16.77
CA HIS A 223 -12.79 -13.07 -16.30
C HIS A 223 -12.00 -12.75 -15.01
N TYR A 224 -12.32 -11.65 -14.33
CA TYR A 224 -11.64 -11.20 -13.11
C TYR A 224 -10.14 -10.94 -13.32
N VAL A 225 -9.72 -10.51 -14.50
CA VAL A 225 -8.34 -10.11 -14.81
C VAL A 225 -8.30 -8.58 -14.96
N SER A 226 -7.31 -7.94 -14.34
CA SER A 226 -7.11 -6.49 -14.46
C SER A 226 -6.41 -6.13 -15.78
N ASN A 227 -6.38 -4.84 -16.12
CA ASN A 227 -5.56 -4.33 -17.24
C ASN A 227 -4.05 -4.53 -17.06
N SER A 228 -3.59 -4.86 -15.85
CA SER A 228 -2.18 -5.22 -15.56
C SER A 228 -2.00 -6.74 -15.49
N ILE A 229 -2.99 -7.51 -15.94
CA ILE A 229 -2.98 -8.98 -16.01
C ILE A 229 -2.86 -9.64 -14.63
N TYR A 230 -3.39 -8.98 -13.60
CA TYR A 230 -3.53 -9.56 -12.26
C TYR A 230 -4.93 -10.13 -12.04
N ILE A 231 -4.99 -11.23 -11.33
CA ILE A 231 -6.24 -11.82 -10.88
C ILE A 231 -6.87 -10.93 -9.80
N ASN A 232 -8.12 -10.54 -10.01
CA ASN A 232 -8.87 -9.61 -9.16
C ASN A 232 -10.28 -10.15 -8.87
N PHE A 233 -10.35 -11.31 -8.21
CA PHE A 233 -11.63 -11.82 -7.74
C PHE A 233 -12.27 -10.85 -6.74
N PRO A 234 -13.60 -10.64 -6.81
CA PRO A 234 -14.29 -9.94 -5.74
C PRO A 234 -14.09 -10.71 -4.43
N THR A 235 -13.99 -9.99 -3.33
CA THR A 235 -13.87 -10.58 -2.00
C THR A 235 -14.80 -9.89 -1.01
N THR A 236 -15.19 -10.62 0.02
CA THR A 236 -15.99 -10.13 1.15
C THR A 236 -15.47 -10.72 2.46
N ASN A 237 -15.95 -10.21 3.59
CA ASN A 237 -15.60 -10.78 4.89
C ASN A 237 -16.29 -12.14 5.08
N GLU A 238 -15.59 -13.08 5.70
CA GLU A 238 -16.15 -14.39 6.04
C GLU A 238 -17.35 -14.29 6.99
N TYR A 239 -17.36 -13.27 7.84
CA TYR A 239 -18.39 -13.02 8.85
C TYR A 239 -19.41 -11.98 8.37
N THR A 240 -20.69 -12.26 8.60
CA THR A 240 -21.81 -11.33 8.38
C THR A 240 -21.97 -10.36 9.55
N ASP A 241 -21.76 -10.83 10.78
CA ASP A 241 -21.76 -10.02 12.01
C ASP A 241 -20.43 -10.18 12.77
N ILE A 242 -19.70 -9.08 12.93
CA ILE A 242 -18.44 -9.03 13.67
C ILE A 242 -18.68 -9.24 15.17
N THR A 243 -19.81 -8.76 15.70
CA THR A 243 -20.16 -8.87 17.13
C THR A 243 -20.39 -10.32 17.51
N GLU A 244 -21.14 -11.05 16.70
CA GLU A 244 -21.35 -12.49 16.87
C GLU A 244 -20.03 -13.25 16.74
N ALA A 245 -19.22 -12.92 15.73
CA ALA A 245 -17.91 -13.54 15.52
C ALA A 245 -16.90 -13.27 16.66
N LEU A 246 -17.00 -12.12 17.33
CA LEU A 246 -16.25 -11.85 18.56
C LEU A 246 -16.78 -12.66 19.74
N ALA A 247 -18.11 -12.74 19.89
CA ALA A 247 -18.75 -13.46 20.98
C ALA A 247 -18.48 -14.97 20.93
N ASN A 248 -18.45 -15.56 19.73
CA ASN A 248 -18.15 -16.98 19.52
C ASN A 248 -16.64 -17.29 19.38
N GLY A 249 -15.77 -16.28 19.48
CA GLY A 249 -14.32 -16.45 19.49
C GLY A 249 -13.67 -16.75 18.13
N THR A 250 -14.40 -16.67 17.02
CA THR A 250 -13.84 -16.84 15.67
C THR A 250 -13.07 -15.61 15.18
N LEU A 251 -13.42 -14.43 15.70
CA LEU A 251 -12.64 -13.20 15.64
C LEU A 251 -12.06 -12.85 17.00
N ASP A 252 -10.94 -12.14 16.97
CA ASP A 252 -10.37 -11.45 18.13
C ASP A 252 -9.93 -10.04 17.75
N SER A 253 -9.59 -9.24 18.74
CA SER A 253 -9.14 -7.86 18.55
C SER A 253 -7.78 -7.62 19.18
N ARG A 254 -7.05 -6.65 18.64
CA ARG A 254 -5.77 -6.19 19.16
C ARG A 254 -5.65 -4.69 19.01
N VAL A 255 -4.81 -4.09 19.85
CA VAL A 255 -4.43 -2.68 19.70
C VAL A 255 -3.26 -2.61 18.71
N SER A 256 -3.45 -1.86 17.63
CA SER A 256 -2.40 -1.49 16.67
C SER A 256 -2.07 -0.01 16.85
N TYR A 257 -0.79 0.32 16.93
CA TYR A 257 -0.33 1.70 17.00
C TYR A 257 -0.05 2.20 15.58
N LYS A 258 -0.77 3.25 15.19
CA LYS A 258 -0.57 3.94 13.91
C LYS A 258 0.45 5.05 14.10
N ILE A 259 1.43 5.10 13.21
CA ILE A 259 2.46 6.13 13.14
C ILE A 259 2.32 6.82 11.79
N ASP A 260 1.73 8.01 11.78
CA ASP A 260 1.57 8.81 10.56
C ASP A 260 2.50 10.02 10.60
N ILE A 261 2.92 10.47 9.41
CA ILE A 261 3.68 11.70 9.22
C ILE A 261 2.77 12.72 8.51
N GLY A 262 2.73 13.93 9.07
CA GLY A 262 1.96 15.07 8.60
C GLY A 262 2.80 16.34 8.52
N SER A 263 2.17 17.44 8.10
CA SER A 263 2.68 18.80 8.24
C SER A 263 1.91 19.57 9.31
N GLN A 264 2.34 20.79 9.57
CA GLN A 264 1.69 21.73 10.49
C GLN A 264 0.26 22.14 10.07
N ASP A 265 -0.13 21.89 8.82
CA ASP A 265 -1.47 22.18 8.30
C ASP A 265 -2.31 20.93 8.00
N ILE A 266 -1.67 19.77 7.78
CA ILE A 266 -2.35 18.52 7.41
C ILE A 266 -1.73 17.34 8.15
N LEU A 267 -2.49 16.75 9.07
CA LEU A 267 -1.97 15.75 10.02
C LEU A 267 -1.49 14.43 9.38
N ASN A 268 -2.07 14.03 8.25
CA ASN A 268 -1.62 12.86 7.48
C ASN A 268 -2.25 12.85 6.08
N LEU A 269 -1.73 11.98 5.20
CA LEU A 269 -2.21 11.88 3.81
C LEU A 269 -3.66 11.36 3.71
N SER A 270 -4.25 10.81 4.77
CA SER A 270 -5.64 10.34 4.74
C SER A 270 -6.65 11.51 4.76
N LYS A 271 -6.20 12.71 5.14
CA LYS A 271 -7.04 13.93 5.13
C LYS A 271 -7.34 14.43 3.71
N LEU A 272 -6.48 14.10 2.74
CA LEU A 272 -6.65 14.50 1.34
C LEU A 272 -7.93 13.89 0.76
N HIS A 273 -8.64 14.68 -0.06
CA HIS A 273 -9.84 14.23 -0.74
C HIS A 273 -9.49 13.35 -1.96
N TYR A 274 -10.33 12.36 -2.26
CA TYR A 274 -10.25 11.65 -3.54
C TYR A 274 -10.51 12.62 -4.70
N ALA A 275 -9.82 12.44 -5.83
CA ALA A 275 -9.83 13.44 -6.91
C ALA A 275 -11.24 13.82 -7.40
N ASN A 276 -12.09 12.84 -7.74
CA ASN A 276 -13.46 13.13 -8.17
C ASN A 276 -14.33 13.77 -7.07
N LYS A 277 -14.06 13.48 -5.78
CA LYS A 277 -14.77 14.13 -4.67
C LYS A 277 -14.38 15.61 -4.60
N PHE A 278 -13.10 15.93 -4.74
CA PHE A 278 -12.62 17.30 -4.76
C PHE A 278 -13.08 18.07 -6.00
N LEU A 279 -13.00 17.43 -7.18
CA LEU A 279 -13.51 17.98 -8.44
C LEU A 279 -14.97 18.44 -8.29
N ASN A 280 -15.82 17.55 -7.78
CA ASN A 280 -17.23 17.84 -7.54
C ASN A 280 -17.46 18.91 -6.46
N LYS A 281 -16.55 19.08 -5.50
CA LYS A 281 -16.67 20.11 -4.46
C LYS A 281 -16.35 21.49 -5.03
N MET A 282 -15.30 21.60 -5.84
CA MET A 282 -14.67 22.89 -6.19
C MET A 282 -14.95 23.38 -7.62
N TYR A 283 -15.35 22.50 -8.55
CA TYR A 283 -15.45 22.83 -9.97
C TYR A 283 -16.80 22.43 -10.58
N ARG A 284 -17.20 23.15 -11.63
CA ARG A 284 -18.33 22.80 -12.52
C ARG A 284 -17.76 22.42 -13.88
N LEU A 285 -18.25 21.30 -14.41
CA LEU A 285 -18.06 20.91 -15.79
C LEU A 285 -19.31 21.31 -16.58
N TYR A 286 -19.13 21.93 -17.73
CA TYR A 286 -20.23 22.24 -18.64
C TYR A 286 -19.83 22.00 -20.09
N ASP A 287 -20.83 21.70 -20.91
CA ASP A 287 -20.72 21.58 -22.34
C ASP A 287 -20.52 22.94 -22.99
N GLN A 288 -19.49 23.08 -23.82
CA GLN A 288 -19.15 24.33 -24.48
C GLN A 288 -20.17 24.69 -25.58
N GLU A 289 -20.81 23.70 -26.19
CA GLU A 289 -21.80 23.89 -27.26
C GLU A 289 -23.20 24.17 -26.68
N THR A 290 -23.63 23.38 -25.70
CA THR A 290 -24.99 23.46 -25.15
C THR A 290 -25.10 24.32 -23.89
N GLY A 291 -23.98 24.58 -23.21
CA GLY A 291 -23.95 25.27 -21.91
C GLY A 291 -24.50 24.44 -20.75
N GLU A 292 -24.86 23.16 -20.98
CA GLU A 292 -25.42 22.29 -19.94
C GLU A 292 -24.39 22.02 -18.84
N ILE A 293 -24.80 22.18 -17.58
CA ILE A 293 -23.95 21.92 -16.41
C ILE A 293 -24.16 20.48 -15.95
N PHE A 294 -23.07 19.70 -15.94
CA PHE A 294 -23.11 18.34 -15.43
C PHE A 294 -23.34 18.32 -13.92
N THR A 295 -24.35 17.55 -13.49
CA THR A 295 -24.72 17.38 -12.08
C THR A 295 -23.62 16.66 -11.27
N LYS A 296 -22.85 15.78 -11.93
CA LYS A 296 -21.70 15.08 -11.34
C LYS A 296 -20.53 15.06 -12.32
N SER A 297 -19.51 15.85 -12.01
CA SER A 297 -18.26 15.89 -12.79
C SER A 297 -17.39 14.69 -12.46
N SER A 298 -16.70 14.17 -13.47
CA SER A 298 -15.63 13.19 -13.29
C SER A 298 -14.53 13.43 -14.30
N PHE A 299 -13.30 13.09 -13.95
CA PHE A 299 -12.15 13.29 -14.84
C PHE A 299 -12.20 12.44 -16.11
N TYR A 300 -12.88 11.29 -16.08
CA TYR A 300 -13.20 10.52 -17.27
C TYR A 300 -14.01 11.34 -18.30
N ILE A 301 -15.00 12.12 -17.83
CA ILE A 301 -15.84 12.96 -18.71
C ILE A 301 -15.07 14.21 -19.13
N ALA A 302 -14.26 14.80 -18.23
CA ALA A 302 -13.51 16.04 -18.48
C ALA A 302 -12.43 15.95 -19.58
N PHE A 303 -12.23 14.77 -20.16
CA PHE A 303 -11.31 14.54 -21.27
C PHE A 303 -11.94 14.73 -22.65
N ASN A 304 -13.27 14.84 -22.76
CA ASN A 304 -13.90 15.11 -24.05
C ASN A 304 -13.66 16.57 -24.48
N GLU A 305 -13.38 16.77 -25.76
CA GLU A 305 -12.97 18.04 -26.36
C GLU A 305 -14.00 19.17 -26.17
N ASN A 306 -15.27 18.82 -25.99
CA ASN A 306 -16.38 19.79 -25.93
C ASN A 306 -16.71 20.30 -24.52
N PHE A 307 -15.88 20.03 -23.51
CA PHE A 307 -16.18 20.47 -22.14
C PHE A 307 -15.25 21.57 -21.64
N ALA A 308 -15.81 22.48 -20.85
CA ALA A 308 -15.06 23.50 -20.13
C ALA A 308 -15.27 23.37 -18.62
N LEU A 309 -14.24 23.77 -17.87
CA LEU A 309 -14.21 23.73 -16.42
C LEU A 309 -14.10 25.14 -15.85
N ARG A 310 -14.88 25.41 -14.81
CA ARG A 310 -14.80 26.67 -14.04
C ARG A 310 -14.98 26.41 -12.55
N HIS A 311 -14.49 27.31 -11.73
CA HIS A 311 -14.71 27.26 -10.28
C HIS A 311 -16.20 27.31 -9.93
N LYS A 312 -16.59 26.54 -8.92
CA LYS A 312 -17.90 26.68 -8.27
C LYS A 312 -17.92 27.96 -7.46
N LEU A 313 -18.99 28.74 -7.59
CA LEU A 313 -19.37 29.75 -6.60
C LEU A 313 -19.74 29.00 -5.31
N LEU A 314 -18.82 29.02 -4.34
CA LEU A 314 -19.02 28.40 -3.05
C LEU A 314 -19.92 29.31 -2.20
N SER A 315 -20.89 28.72 -1.51
CA SER A 315 -21.72 29.49 -0.58
C SER A 315 -20.89 29.92 0.63
N SER A 316 -21.27 31.03 1.27
CA SER A 316 -20.64 31.54 2.50
C SER A 316 -20.63 30.55 3.68
N ARG A 317 -21.42 29.48 3.61
CA ARG A 317 -21.46 28.40 4.60
C ARG A 317 -20.33 27.38 4.43
N ILE A 318 -19.70 27.31 3.26
CA ILE A 318 -18.61 26.37 2.98
C ILE A 318 -17.32 26.98 3.49
N LYS A 319 -16.80 26.44 4.60
CA LYS A 319 -15.46 26.78 5.09
C LYS A 319 -14.44 25.91 4.37
N LEU A 320 -13.48 26.54 3.71
CA LEU A 320 -12.33 25.86 3.11
C LEU A 320 -11.30 25.56 4.20
N ALA A 321 -10.83 24.32 4.24
CA ALA A 321 -9.75 23.91 5.12
C ALA A 321 -8.39 24.05 4.41
N LYS A 322 -7.28 23.95 5.16
CA LYS A 322 -5.94 23.94 4.56
C LYS A 322 -5.72 22.82 3.56
N VAL A 323 -6.37 21.67 3.76
CA VAL A 323 -6.42 20.58 2.78
C VAL A 323 -7.02 21.03 1.45
N ASP A 324 -8.08 21.85 1.48
CA ASP A 324 -8.72 22.36 0.27
C ASP A 324 -7.84 23.36 -0.45
N GLU A 325 -7.21 24.29 0.29
CA GLU A 325 -6.26 25.26 -0.26
C GLU A 325 -5.07 24.56 -0.94
N PHE A 326 -4.51 23.56 -0.27
CA PHE A 326 -3.40 22.75 -0.79
C PHE A 326 -3.79 22.04 -2.09
N MET A 327 -4.88 21.28 -2.08
CA MET A 327 -5.33 20.53 -3.26
C MET A 327 -5.74 21.44 -4.41
N LYS A 328 -6.36 22.61 -4.13
CA LYS A 328 -6.80 23.56 -5.16
C LYS A 328 -5.65 23.98 -6.07
N ARG A 329 -4.47 24.29 -5.51
CA ARG A 329 -3.32 24.75 -6.31
C ARG A 329 -2.89 23.73 -7.36
N ILE A 330 -2.89 22.45 -7.01
CA ILE A 330 -2.53 21.35 -7.92
C ILE A 330 -3.65 21.13 -8.95
N PHE A 331 -4.91 21.15 -8.51
CA PHE A 331 -6.04 21.00 -9.43
C PHE A 331 -6.10 22.14 -10.45
N ASP A 332 -5.90 23.38 -10.03
CA ASP A 332 -5.98 24.54 -10.91
C ASP A 332 -4.88 24.52 -11.95
N GLU A 333 -3.67 24.12 -11.58
CA GLU A 333 -2.61 23.93 -12.55
C GLU A 333 -2.94 22.78 -13.50
N PHE A 334 -3.36 21.62 -13.00
CA PHE A 334 -3.67 20.47 -13.86
C PHE A 334 -4.77 20.79 -14.87
N LEU A 335 -5.78 21.56 -14.43
CA LEU A 335 -6.92 21.97 -15.24
C LEU A 335 -6.64 23.17 -16.15
N GLY A 336 -5.45 23.77 -16.07
CA GLY A 336 -5.08 24.95 -16.88
C GLY A 336 -5.74 26.26 -16.42
N LEU A 337 -6.25 26.32 -15.18
CA LEU A 337 -6.90 27.50 -14.61
C LEU A 337 -5.89 28.49 -14.00
N GLU A 338 -4.78 27.99 -13.47
CA GLU A 338 -3.69 28.81 -12.90
C GLU A 338 -2.34 28.21 -13.32
N LYS A 339 -1.28 29.02 -13.44
CA LYS A 339 0.09 28.53 -13.71
C LYS A 339 0.97 28.81 -12.50
N ASN A 340 1.29 27.77 -11.75
CA ASN A 340 2.09 27.89 -10.52
C ASN A 340 3.35 27.00 -10.47
N GLY A 341 3.55 26.09 -11.44
CA GLY A 341 4.78 25.32 -11.66
C GLY A 341 4.86 23.98 -10.95
N ILE A 342 3.98 23.70 -9.99
CA ILE A 342 4.05 22.54 -9.08
C ILE A 342 4.05 21.22 -9.85
N ILE A 343 3.12 21.06 -10.79
CA ILE A 343 2.98 19.84 -11.60
C ILE A 343 4.20 19.65 -12.50
N THR A 344 4.66 20.73 -13.13
CA THR A 344 5.83 20.65 -14.02
C THR A 344 7.05 20.21 -13.22
N ASP A 345 7.28 20.81 -12.05
CA ASP A 345 8.39 20.48 -11.16
C ASP A 345 8.34 19.01 -10.71
N ILE A 346 7.16 18.52 -10.29
CA ILE A 346 6.98 17.12 -9.88
C ILE A 346 7.23 16.16 -11.06
N LEU A 347 6.66 16.45 -12.23
CA LEU A 347 6.80 15.60 -13.40
C LEU A 347 8.26 15.54 -13.88
N VAL A 348 8.96 16.67 -13.93
CA VAL A 348 10.40 16.70 -14.22
C VAL A 348 11.18 15.91 -13.18
N LYS A 349 10.88 16.08 -11.89
CA LYS A 349 11.57 15.38 -10.80
C LYS A 349 11.46 13.85 -10.91
N VAL A 350 10.32 13.33 -11.35
CA VAL A 350 10.12 11.88 -11.55
C VAL A 350 10.46 11.41 -12.97
N GLY A 351 10.95 12.30 -13.84
CA GLY A 351 11.31 12.00 -15.23
C GLY A 351 10.11 11.73 -16.14
N ALA A 352 8.96 12.38 -15.91
CA ALA A 352 7.71 12.26 -16.68
C ALA A 352 7.42 13.52 -17.52
N GLU A 353 8.45 14.10 -18.13
CA GLU A 353 8.40 15.37 -18.86
C GLU A 353 7.44 15.35 -20.06
N SER A 354 7.22 14.18 -20.66
CA SER A 354 6.27 14.04 -21.78
C SER A 354 4.85 14.46 -21.38
N LEU A 355 4.41 14.14 -20.16
CA LEU A 355 3.10 14.58 -19.68
C LEU A 355 3.10 16.09 -19.43
N ALA A 356 4.18 16.65 -18.89
CA ALA A 356 4.28 18.09 -18.67
C ALA A 356 4.16 18.87 -20.00
N GLN A 357 4.81 18.38 -21.05
CA GLN A 357 4.73 18.95 -22.40
C GLN A 357 3.30 18.86 -22.97
N LEU A 358 2.66 17.70 -22.89
CA LEU A 358 1.29 17.52 -23.39
C LEU A 358 0.26 18.37 -22.62
N LEU A 359 0.44 18.56 -21.32
CA LEU A 359 -0.39 19.48 -20.53
C LEU A 359 -0.20 20.93 -21.00
N GLN A 360 1.05 21.38 -21.24
CA GLN A 360 1.30 22.71 -21.81
C GLN A 360 0.67 22.88 -23.19
N ASP A 361 0.80 21.89 -24.06
CA ASP A 361 0.22 21.93 -25.40
C ASP A 361 -1.31 22.01 -25.32
N LYS A 362 -1.94 21.24 -24.42
CA LYS A 362 -3.37 21.33 -24.11
C LYS A 362 -3.79 22.73 -23.66
N TYR A 363 -3.01 23.40 -22.81
CA TYR A 363 -3.34 24.76 -22.35
C TYR A 363 -3.17 25.84 -23.42
N THR A 364 -2.47 25.53 -24.52
CA THR A 364 -2.25 26.44 -25.65
C THR A 364 -3.09 26.08 -26.88
N ASP A 365 -4.15 25.28 -26.69
CA ASP A 365 -5.06 24.80 -27.74
C ASP A 365 -4.36 24.10 -28.91
N LYS A 366 -3.18 23.51 -28.66
CA LYS A 366 -2.51 22.67 -29.65
C LYS A 366 -3.15 21.29 -29.68
N GLN A 367 -3.28 20.73 -30.87
CA GLN A 367 -3.78 19.38 -31.05
C GLN A 367 -2.75 18.34 -30.56
N PHE A 368 -3.26 17.35 -29.83
CA PHE A 368 -2.54 16.14 -29.43
C PHE A 368 -3.50 14.96 -29.58
N SER A 369 -2.99 13.74 -29.77
CA SER A 369 -3.87 12.58 -29.84
C SER A 369 -4.30 12.12 -28.45
N LYS A 370 -5.55 11.63 -28.33
CA LYS A 370 -6.04 10.98 -27.10
C LYS A 370 -5.11 9.85 -26.65
N GLN A 371 -4.57 9.07 -27.59
CA GLN A 371 -3.69 7.94 -27.29
C GLN A 371 -2.34 8.38 -26.70
N GLU A 372 -1.71 9.42 -27.25
CA GLU A 372 -0.46 9.98 -26.69
C GLU A 372 -0.65 10.47 -25.26
N MET A 373 -1.78 11.12 -24.98
CA MET A 373 -2.09 11.57 -23.63
C MET A 373 -2.32 10.40 -22.66
N ILE A 374 -3.06 9.35 -23.07
CA ILE A 374 -3.25 8.16 -22.24
C ILE A 374 -1.90 7.51 -21.93
N ALA A 375 -1.04 7.32 -22.93
CA ALA A 375 0.30 6.75 -22.73
C ALA A 375 1.16 7.60 -21.78
N ALA A 376 1.16 8.93 -21.93
CA ALA A 376 1.89 9.83 -21.06
C ALA A 376 1.35 9.81 -19.62
N LEU A 377 0.03 9.77 -19.43
CA LEU A 377 -0.62 9.62 -18.12
C LEU A 377 -0.25 8.29 -17.46
N THR A 378 -0.31 7.16 -18.20
CA THR A 378 0.07 5.84 -17.69
C THR A 378 1.54 5.82 -17.24
N MET A 379 2.45 6.34 -18.07
CA MET A 379 3.87 6.39 -17.74
C MET A 379 4.14 7.29 -16.54
N ALA A 380 3.53 8.48 -16.48
CA ALA A 380 3.68 9.40 -15.35
C ALA A 380 3.16 8.78 -14.05
N ASN A 381 2.00 8.12 -14.07
CA ASN A 381 1.45 7.45 -12.89
C ASN A 381 2.41 6.37 -12.37
N THR A 382 2.98 5.56 -13.27
CA THR A 382 3.96 4.54 -12.93
C THR A 382 5.20 5.14 -12.27
N LYS A 383 5.75 6.23 -12.83
CA LYS A 383 6.94 6.91 -12.29
C LYS A 383 6.66 7.55 -10.93
N LEU A 384 5.51 8.20 -10.76
CA LEU A 384 5.06 8.76 -9.47
C LEU A 384 4.91 7.67 -8.39
N GLU A 385 4.35 6.52 -8.74
CA GLU A 385 4.22 5.37 -7.83
C GLU A 385 5.59 4.79 -7.43
N GLN A 386 6.51 4.62 -8.38
CA GLN A 386 7.87 4.15 -8.12
C GLN A 386 8.63 5.10 -7.20
N TYR A 387 8.59 6.39 -7.50
CA TYR A 387 9.24 7.42 -6.70
C TYR A 387 8.66 7.51 -5.28
N THR A 388 7.33 7.43 -5.15
CA THR A 388 6.65 7.35 -3.85
C THR A 388 7.08 6.12 -3.07
N LYS A 389 7.12 4.93 -3.71
CA LYS A 389 7.57 3.68 -3.08
C LYS A 389 9.01 3.80 -2.57
N GLN A 390 9.89 4.45 -3.33
CA GLN A 390 11.27 4.69 -2.93
C GLN A 390 11.35 5.57 -1.67
N ILE A 391 10.64 6.70 -1.63
CA ILE A 391 10.58 7.56 -0.44
C ILE A 391 10.12 6.78 0.79
N TYR A 392 9.04 5.99 0.65
CA TYR A 392 8.54 5.20 1.77
C TYR A 392 9.57 4.17 2.23
N ARG A 393 10.16 3.41 1.30
CA ARG A 393 11.14 2.37 1.61
C ARG A 393 12.38 2.93 2.30
N ASP A 394 12.91 4.03 1.79
CA ASP A 394 14.23 4.53 2.17
C ASP A 394 14.16 5.47 3.39
N LYS A 395 13.05 6.22 3.55
CA LYS A 395 12.94 7.29 4.57
C LYS A 395 11.88 7.04 5.64
N ILE A 396 10.66 6.63 5.25
CA ILE A 396 9.51 6.63 6.18
C ILE A 396 9.33 5.28 6.89
N CYS A 397 9.26 4.18 6.15
CA CYS A 397 8.99 2.86 6.69
C CYS A 397 10.02 2.42 7.74
N PRO A 398 11.34 2.67 7.59
CA PRO A 398 12.31 2.35 8.64
C PRO A 398 12.03 3.10 9.94
N LEU A 399 11.70 4.39 9.87
CA LEU A 399 11.36 5.22 11.03
C LEU A 399 10.07 4.74 11.70
N VAL A 400 9.02 4.51 10.91
CA VAL A 400 7.73 3.98 11.39
C VAL A 400 7.92 2.63 12.08
N PHE A 401 8.72 1.74 11.49
CA PHE A 401 9.02 0.44 12.05
C PHE A 401 9.80 0.54 13.36
N TYR A 402 10.77 1.45 13.45
CA TYR A 402 11.50 1.72 14.69
C TYR A 402 10.59 2.22 15.81
N ILE A 403 9.80 3.26 15.53
CA ILE A 403 8.89 3.86 16.52
C ILE A 403 7.87 2.83 16.99
N GLY A 404 7.26 2.08 16.07
CA GLY A 404 6.27 1.07 16.46
C GLY A 404 6.88 -0.16 17.15
N SER A 405 8.15 -0.47 16.91
CA SER A 405 8.85 -1.59 17.56
C SER A 405 9.41 -1.22 18.95
N THR A 406 9.87 0.01 19.15
CA THR A 406 10.52 0.47 20.39
C THR A 406 9.58 1.27 21.30
N GLY A 407 8.54 1.88 20.73
CA GLY A 407 7.71 2.87 21.42
C GLY A 407 8.39 4.23 21.61
N LEU A 408 9.57 4.44 21.03
CA LEU A 408 10.40 5.63 21.21
C LEU A 408 10.68 6.30 19.86
N LEU A 409 10.92 7.62 19.89
CA LEU A 409 11.56 8.29 18.75
C LEU A 409 13.06 7.98 18.75
N PRO A 410 13.73 8.01 17.58
CA PRO A 410 15.19 8.00 17.54
C PRO A 410 15.77 9.16 18.36
N ASP A 411 16.90 8.93 19.03
CA ASP A 411 17.53 9.91 19.91
C ASP A 411 17.86 11.23 19.20
N GLU A 412 18.19 11.16 17.91
CA GLU A 412 18.45 12.30 17.02
C GLU A 412 17.22 13.22 16.84
N MET A 413 16.01 12.71 17.08
CA MET A 413 14.75 13.43 16.94
C MET A 413 14.15 13.81 18.30
N ALA A 414 14.96 13.91 19.35
CA ALA A 414 14.51 14.22 20.71
C ALA A 414 13.70 15.53 20.78
N VAL A 415 12.38 15.42 20.76
CA VAL A 415 11.43 16.52 20.85
C VAL A 415 10.37 16.24 21.92
N LYS A 416 9.78 17.31 22.46
CA LYS A 416 8.75 17.20 23.49
C LYS A 416 7.47 16.60 22.89
N ALA A 417 6.96 15.54 23.52
CA ALA A 417 5.65 14.99 23.23
C ALA A 417 4.54 16.01 23.54
N MET A 418 3.54 16.07 22.67
CA MET A 418 2.34 16.88 22.82
C MET A 418 1.09 16.01 22.73
N ASN A 419 0.02 16.38 23.42
CA ASN A 419 -1.30 15.82 23.20
C ASN A 419 -2.06 16.57 22.09
N ALA A 420 -3.25 16.08 21.70
CA ALA A 420 -4.04 16.68 20.64
C ALA A 420 -4.49 18.13 20.93
N GLU A 421 -4.77 18.46 22.20
CA GLU A 421 -5.22 19.80 22.60
C GLU A 421 -4.07 20.81 22.52
N GLU A 422 -2.89 20.44 23.02
CA GLU A 422 -1.66 21.24 22.92
C GLU A 422 -1.28 21.48 21.44
N LEU A 423 -1.36 20.43 20.61
CA LEU A 423 -1.05 20.54 19.20
C LEU A 423 -2.08 21.41 18.45
N ALA A 424 -3.37 21.25 18.74
CA ALA A 424 -4.43 22.07 18.14
C ALA A 424 -4.34 23.55 18.56
N ALA A 425 -3.90 23.84 19.79
CA ALA A 425 -3.65 25.20 20.24
C ALA A 425 -2.49 25.85 19.46
N LYS A 426 -1.44 25.08 19.15
CA LYS A 426 -0.29 25.55 18.36
C LYS A 426 -0.59 25.65 16.87
N TYR A 427 -1.36 24.70 16.33
CA TYR A 427 -1.69 24.58 14.91
C TYR A 427 -3.21 24.40 14.74
N PRO A 428 -4.00 25.49 14.76
CA PRO A 428 -5.46 25.44 14.85
C PRO A 428 -6.16 24.89 13.59
N ASN A 429 -5.43 24.74 12.48
CA ASN A 429 -5.96 24.21 11.22
C ASN A 429 -6.04 22.67 11.19
N LEU A 430 -5.37 21.98 12.12
CA LEU A 430 -5.28 20.53 12.13
C LEU A 430 -6.63 19.87 12.45
N GLN A 431 -6.95 18.82 11.69
CA GLN A 431 -8.20 18.06 11.83
C GLN A 431 -7.95 16.66 12.40
N PHE A 432 -8.44 16.42 13.62
CA PHE A 432 -8.25 15.17 14.35
C PHE A 432 -9.47 14.24 14.26
N SER A 433 -9.23 12.97 13.95
CA SER A 433 -10.18 11.87 14.07
C SER A 433 -10.37 11.46 15.54
N ARG A 434 -11.33 10.57 15.81
CA ARG A 434 -11.61 10.08 17.17
C ARG A 434 -10.39 9.43 17.83
N ASP A 435 -9.64 8.63 17.07
CA ASP A 435 -8.49 7.90 17.57
C ASP A 435 -7.29 8.85 17.74
N GLU A 436 -7.08 9.76 16.77
CA GLU A 436 -6.01 10.77 16.82
C GLU A 436 -6.17 11.74 17.99
N LYS A 437 -7.39 12.06 18.44
CA LYS A 437 -7.60 12.89 19.64
C LYS A 437 -7.01 12.29 20.93
N LYS A 438 -6.76 10.98 20.94
CA LYS A 438 -6.11 10.26 22.04
C LYS A 438 -4.63 9.96 21.75
N GLY A 439 -4.10 10.51 20.66
CA GLY A 439 -2.73 10.29 20.21
C GLY A 439 -1.70 11.13 20.95
N THR A 440 -0.44 10.77 20.72
CA THR A 440 0.74 11.54 21.09
C THR A 440 1.39 12.07 19.83
N PHE A 441 1.85 13.31 19.88
CA PHE A 441 2.36 14.04 18.72
C PHE A 441 3.74 14.60 18.98
N PHE A 442 4.56 14.63 17.93
CA PHE A 442 5.93 15.13 17.99
C PHE A 442 6.16 16.05 16.80
N VAL A 443 6.54 17.29 17.07
CA VAL A 443 6.86 18.29 16.04
C VAL A 443 8.35 18.21 15.75
N VAL A 444 8.73 17.72 14.58
CA VAL A 444 10.11 17.55 14.11
C VAL A 444 10.28 18.44 12.89
N GLY A 445 10.96 19.57 13.05
CA GLY A 445 11.08 20.60 12.02
C GLY A 445 9.72 21.10 11.51
N ASP A 446 9.44 20.91 10.22
CA ASP A 446 8.15 21.28 9.59
C ASP A 446 7.09 20.16 9.63
N SER A 447 7.48 19.00 10.15
CA SER A 447 6.71 17.77 10.12
C SER A 447 6.16 17.41 11.49
N ILE A 448 5.06 16.64 11.49
CA ILE A 448 4.41 16.13 12.69
C ILE A 448 4.38 14.60 12.61
N ILE A 449 5.01 13.93 13.56
CA ILE A 449 4.84 12.50 13.77
C ILE A 449 3.68 12.29 14.73
N SER A 450 2.67 11.53 14.31
CA SER A 450 1.47 11.22 15.08
C SER A 450 1.48 9.74 15.46
N VAL A 451 1.40 9.44 16.76
CA VAL A 451 1.29 8.06 17.27
C VAL A 451 -0.04 7.89 17.98
N TYR A 452 -0.91 7.00 17.49
CA TYR A 452 -2.24 6.78 18.09
C TYR A 452 -2.68 5.32 17.99
N ALA A 453 -3.43 4.88 19.00
CA ALA A 453 -3.92 3.51 19.10
C ALA A 453 -5.21 3.33 18.29
N LYS A 454 -5.35 2.19 17.62
CA LYS A 454 -6.56 1.77 16.93
C LYS A 454 -6.83 0.29 17.19
N THR A 455 -8.09 -0.06 17.43
CA THR A 455 -8.51 -1.46 17.53
C THR A 455 -8.57 -2.08 16.13
N GLU A 456 -7.86 -3.18 15.95
CA GLU A 456 -7.94 -4.02 14.75
C GLU A 456 -8.47 -5.41 15.08
N TYR A 457 -9.12 -6.03 14.11
CA TYR A 457 -9.73 -7.35 14.25
C TYR A 457 -9.02 -8.38 13.37
N TYR A 458 -8.91 -9.60 13.87
CA TYR A 458 -8.28 -10.70 13.14
C TYR A 458 -8.99 -12.03 13.39
N SER A 459 -8.95 -12.89 12.37
CA SER A 459 -9.50 -14.25 12.47
C SER A 459 -8.57 -15.19 13.22
N LYS A 460 -9.10 -15.89 14.21
CA LYS A 460 -8.37 -16.96 14.91
C LYS A 460 -8.35 -18.22 14.05
N LYS A 461 -7.23 -18.96 14.10
CA LYS A 461 -7.26 -20.37 13.75
C LYS A 461 -8.00 -21.09 14.87
N ILE A 462 -9.23 -21.54 14.60
CA ILE A 462 -9.92 -22.44 15.52
C ILE A 462 -9.12 -23.75 15.46
N ALA A 463 -8.54 -24.16 16.58
CA ALA A 463 -7.98 -25.51 16.68
C ALA A 463 -9.15 -26.46 16.46
N VAL A 464 -9.14 -27.21 15.35
CA VAL A 464 -10.06 -28.33 15.22
C VAL A 464 -9.63 -29.31 16.30
N SER A 465 -10.38 -29.35 17.40
CA SER A 465 -10.28 -30.45 18.35
C SER A 465 -10.57 -31.72 17.56
N VAL A 466 -9.52 -32.49 17.29
CA VAL A 466 -9.67 -33.88 16.88
C VAL A 466 -10.28 -34.55 18.11
N GLU A 467 -11.60 -34.73 18.09
CA GLU A 467 -12.23 -35.67 19.01
C GLU A 467 -11.61 -37.03 18.72
N ALA A 468 -11.05 -37.62 19.78
CA ALA A 468 -10.25 -38.83 19.76
C ALA A 468 -11.04 -40.08 19.35
#